data_AF-A0A9E0Z6E7-F1
#
_entry.id   AF-A0A9E0Z6E7-F1
#
_cell.length_a   1.000
_cell.length_b   1.000
_cell.length_c   1.000
_cell.angle_alpha   90.00
_cell.angle_beta   90.00
_cell.angle_gamma   90.00
#
_symmetry.space_group_name_H-M   'P 1'
#
loop_
_entity.id
_entity.type
_entity.pdbx_description
1 polymer ?
#
loop_
_entity_poly.entity_id
_entity_poly.type
_entity_poly.pdbx_seq_one_letter_code
_entity_poly.pdbx_strand_id
1 'polypeptide(L)'
;MAAGVAFHWYSGDHFEAMELVRTKYPDMKLIMSESCLEYRIFDEKNIEQVTGRLCHEIIGDMNHGMCAFYDWNLLLDENGGPNHQGNYCHAPFLYDTKKGELMPQKTQEEFYQFSHYIKPGSKRIAVTKYSEQIDVTAYQNGEDEIAVLLLNKSEQLLPVNIRMQGEIGELLLPAKTLAACVITA
;
A
#
# COMPACT_ATOMS: atom_id res chain seq x y z
N MET A 1 8.53 25.58 14.35
CA MET A 1 8.75 24.11 14.44
C MET A 1 8.06 23.47 13.24
N ALA A 2 8.70 22.50 12.59
CA ALA A 2 8.07 21.74 11.50
C ALA A 2 7.06 20.73 12.07
N ALA A 3 5.92 20.52 11.39
CA ALA A 3 4.86 19.62 11.83
C ALA A 3 5.10 18.15 11.45
N GLY A 4 6.04 17.89 10.56
CA GLY A 4 6.34 16.56 10.04
C GLY A 4 7.41 16.58 8.96
N VAL A 5 7.70 15.40 8.43
CA VAL A 5 8.64 15.14 7.34
C VAL A 5 7.87 14.45 6.20
N ALA A 6 8.08 14.95 5.00
CA ALA A 6 7.60 14.32 3.78
C ALA A 6 8.74 13.48 3.16
N PHE A 7 8.41 12.32 2.61
CA PHE A 7 9.35 11.41 1.96
C PHE A 7 8.73 10.74 0.74
N HIS A 8 9.58 10.22 -0.14
CA HIS A 8 9.23 9.54 -1.40
C HIS A 8 9.85 8.13 -1.37
N TRP A 9 9.38 7.23 -2.22
CA TRP A 9 9.75 5.80 -2.18
C TRP A 9 10.85 5.34 -3.17
N TYR A 10 11.33 6.22 -4.06
CA TYR A 10 12.05 5.81 -5.28
C TYR A 10 13.40 5.10 -5.07
N SER A 11 13.94 5.08 -3.84
CA SER A 11 15.17 4.36 -3.50
C SER A 11 14.93 3.07 -2.70
N GLY A 12 13.68 2.65 -2.55
CA GLY A 12 13.25 1.42 -1.85
C GLY A 12 12.88 1.64 -0.39
N ASP A 13 12.53 0.53 0.27
CA ASP A 13 11.98 0.41 1.63
C ASP A 13 12.45 1.47 2.64
N HIS A 14 13.75 1.47 2.96
CA HIS A 14 14.36 2.33 3.98
C HIS A 14 13.56 2.45 5.30
N PHE A 15 12.85 1.39 5.69
CA PHE A 15 11.98 1.37 6.86
C PHE A 15 12.73 1.70 8.17
N GLU A 16 14.01 1.33 8.28
CA GLU A 16 14.86 1.68 9.43
C GLU A 16 15.09 3.20 9.53
N ALA A 17 15.15 3.91 8.40
CA ALA A 17 15.28 5.37 8.41
C ALA A 17 14.02 6.04 8.98
N MET A 18 12.84 5.53 8.64
CA MET A 18 11.58 5.99 9.22
C MET A 18 11.53 5.74 10.73
N GLU A 19 11.96 4.55 11.16
CA GLU A 19 12.00 4.20 12.59
C GLU A 19 12.97 5.10 13.37
N LEU A 20 14.12 5.45 12.79
CA LEU A 20 15.06 6.41 13.39
C LEU A 20 14.44 7.79 13.57
N VAL A 21 13.73 8.30 12.54
CA VAL A 21 13.07 9.61 12.62
C VAL A 21 11.96 9.58 13.66
N ARG A 22 11.12 8.55 13.65
CA ARG A 22 10.02 8.37 14.60
C ARG A 22 10.52 8.25 16.04
N THR A 23 11.59 7.50 16.27
CA THR A 23 12.18 7.33 17.60
C THR A 23 12.78 8.64 18.12
N LYS A 24 13.45 9.40 17.25
CA LYS A 24 14.10 10.66 17.63
C LYS A 24 13.12 11.84 17.73
N TYR A 25 12.07 11.83 16.93
CA TYR A 25 11.08 12.90 16.81
C TYR A 25 9.65 12.34 16.83
N PRO A 26 9.19 11.82 17.99
CA PRO A 26 7.92 11.09 18.07
C PRO A 26 6.67 11.92 17.76
N ASP A 27 6.75 13.24 17.89
CA ASP A 27 5.64 14.15 17.60
C ASP A 27 5.56 14.57 16.11
N MET A 28 6.57 14.21 15.30
CA MET A 28 6.56 14.53 13.87
C MET A 28 5.71 13.53 13.10
N LYS A 29 4.89 14.07 12.19
CA LYS A 29 4.18 13.27 11.19
C LYS A 29 5.14 12.78 10.13
N LEU A 30 5.01 11.53 9.70
CA LEU A 30 5.69 10.99 8.51
C LEU A 30 4.67 10.85 7.38
N ILE A 31 4.93 11.53 6.27
CA ILE A 31 4.01 11.63 5.13
C ILE A 31 4.72 11.11 3.88
N MET A 32 4.22 10.01 3.29
CA MET A 32 4.61 9.63 1.94
C MET A 32 3.91 10.59 0.98
N SER A 33 4.63 11.60 0.50
CA SER A 33 4.06 12.68 -0.31
C SER A 33 4.01 12.36 -1.80
N GLU A 34 4.76 11.33 -2.24
CA GLU A 34 4.81 10.94 -3.63
C GLU A 34 5.30 9.49 -3.77
N SER A 35 4.49 8.68 -4.45
CA SER A 35 4.88 7.40 -5.04
C SER A 35 4.53 7.41 -6.53
N CYS A 36 5.34 6.76 -7.36
CA CYS A 36 5.01 6.53 -8.75
C CYS A 36 5.72 5.29 -9.27
N LEU A 37 5.01 4.49 -10.04
CA LEU A 37 5.59 3.39 -10.79
C LEU A 37 6.06 3.91 -12.15
N GLU A 38 7.29 3.54 -12.54
CA GLU A 38 7.84 3.92 -13.84
C GLU A 38 7.09 3.20 -14.97
N TYR A 39 6.64 3.94 -16.00
CA TYR A 39 5.80 3.37 -17.07
C TYR A 39 6.50 2.24 -17.83
N ARG A 40 7.82 2.36 -18.05
CA ARG A 40 8.62 1.35 -18.78
C ARG A 40 8.76 0.03 -18.02
N ILE A 41 8.57 0.05 -16.72
CA ILE A 41 8.57 -1.14 -15.87
C ILE A 41 7.17 -1.77 -15.88
N PHE A 42 6.14 -1.03 -16.31
CA PHE A 42 4.76 -1.51 -16.38
C PHE A 42 4.53 -2.32 -17.66
N ASP A 43 4.79 -3.62 -17.59
CA ASP A 43 4.41 -4.61 -18.59
C ASP A 43 3.23 -5.41 -18.01
N GLU A 44 2.18 -5.68 -18.78
CA GLU A 44 1.08 -6.55 -18.32
C GLU A 44 1.60 -7.89 -17.77
N LYS A 45 2.76 -8.36 -18.26
CA LYS A 45 3.41 -9.59 -17.79
C LYS A 45 3.99 -9.51 -16.37
N ASN A 46 4.24 -8.32 -15.83
CA ASN A 46 4.84 -8.15 -14.50
C ASN A 46 3.95 -7.36 -13.53
N ILE A 47 2.70 -7.08 -13.92
CA ILE A 47 1.76 -6.27 -13.15
C ILE A 47 1.64 -6.70 -11.68
N GLU A 48 1.47 -8.00 -11.42
CA GLU A 48 1.36 -8.57 -10.06
C GLU A 48 2.62 -8.34 -9.22
N GLN A 49 3.80 -8.41 -9.84
CA GLN A 49 5.07 -8.18 -9.15
C GLN A 49 5.21 -6.70 -8.79
N VAL A 50 4.85 -5.82 -9.71
CA VAL A 50 4.98 -4.37 -9.55
C VAL A 50 3.99 -3.87 -8.50
N THR A 51 2.71 -4.27 -8.57
CA THR A 51 1.72 -3.89 -7.57
C THR A 51 1.97 -4.56 -6.23
N GLY A 52 2.50 -5.79 -6.21
CA GLY A 52 2.93 -6.44 -4.98
C GLY A 52 4.04 -5.67 -4.25
N ARG A 53 5.00 -5.09 -4.98
CA ARG A 53 6.03 -4.20 -4.40
C ARG A 53 5.40 -2.92 -3.85
N LEU A 54 4.44 -2.33 -4.56
CA LEU A 54 3.66 -1.20 -4.06
C LEU A 54 2.98 -1.49 -2.73
N CYS A 55 2.31 -2.63 -2.64
CA CYS A 55 1.65 -3.03 -1.39
C CYS A 55 2.65 -3.32 -0.27
N HIS A 56 3.79 -3.91 -0.59
CA HIS A 56 4.87 -4.15 0.37
C HIS A 56 5.37 -2.85 1.01
N GLU A 57 5.68 -1.86 0.17
CA GLU A 57 6.15 -0.53 0.58
C GLU A 57 5.11 0.16 1.46
N ILE A 58 3.84 0.24 1.01
CA ILE A 58 2.77 0.86 1.79
C ILE A 58 2.62 0.18 3.16
N ILE A 59 2.57 -1.15 3.22
CA ILE A 59 2.45 -1.88 4.49
C ILE A 59 3.66 -1.61 5.39
N GLY A 60 4.87 -1.58 4.81
CA GLY A 60 6.10 -1.27 5.52
C GLY A 60 6.09 0.15 6.10
N ASP A 61 5.79 1.16 5.29
CA ASP A 61 5.66 2.55 5.70
C ASP A 61 4.66 2.73 6.83
N MET A 62 3.47 2.12 6.69
CA MET A 62 2.42 2.12 7.71
C MET A 62 2.91 1.53 9.03
N ASN A 63 3.65 0.42 8.96
CA ASN A 63 4.22 -0.24 10.14
C ASN A 63 5.31 0.60 10.81
N HIS A 64 5.99 1.48 10.07
CA HIS A 64 7.06 2.36 10.56
C HIS A 64 6.63 3.82 10.80
N GLY A 65 5.31 4.08 10.83
CA GLY A 65 4.75 5.33 11.34
C GLY A 65 4.33 6.34 10.29
N MET A 66 4.25 5.96 9.01
CA MET A 66 3.55 6.76 8.01
C MET A 66 2.10 6.99 8.44
N CYS A 67 1.66 8.25 8.39
CA CYS A 67 0.30 8.65 8.73
C CYS A 67 -0.51 9.22 7.57
N ALA A 68 0.11 9.40 6.40
CA ALA A 68 -0.56 9.83 5.17
C ALA A 68 0.24 9.36 3.95
N PHE A 69 -0.49 8.99 2.89
CA PHE A 69 0.04 8.50 1.63
C PHE A 69 -0.59 9.26 0.47
N TYR A 70 0.22 9.66 -0.51
CA TYR A 70 -0.20 10.34 -1.72
C TYR A 70 0.51 9.74 -2.93
N ASP A 71 -0.28 9.22 -3.87
CA ASP A 71 0.21 8.81 -5.19
C ASP A 71 0.48 10.02 -6.08
N TRP A 72 1.28 9.85 -7.13
CA TRP A 72 1.75 10.98 -7.94
C TRP A 72 0.71 11.51 -8.93
N ASN A 73 0.47 10.79 -10.04
CA ASN A 73 -0.52 11.18 -11.04
C ASN A 73 -1.77 10.33 -10.88
N LEU A 74 -2.92 10.94 -10.61
CA LEU A 74 -4.19 10.23 -10.55
C LEU A 74 -4.62 9.69 -11.92
N LEU A 75 -4.30 10.42 -13.00
CA LEU A 75 -4.71 10.12 -14.36
C LEU A 75 -3.61 10.51 -15.35
N LEU A 76 -3.31 9.62 -16.29
CA LEU A 76 -2.44 9.88 -17.44
C LEU A 76 -3.10 9.37 -18.73
N ASP A 77 -2.56 9.75 -19.88
CA ASP A 77 -2.98 9.18 -21.17
C ASP A 77 -2.50 7.73 -21.33
N GLU A 78 -2.93 7.05 -22.41
CA GLU A 78 -2.55 5.66 -22.69
C GLU A 78 -1.03 5.43 -22.92
N ASN A 79 -0.20 6.48 -22.88
CA ASN A 79 1.25 6.42 -23.00
C ASN A 79 1.97 6.84 -21.70
N GLY A 80 1.24 7.11 -20.62
CA GLY A 80 1.81 7.57 -19.35
C GLY A 80 2.23 9.04 -19.33
N GLY A 81 1.64 9.85 -20.21
CA GLY A 81 1.91 11.27 -20.36
C GLY A 81 0.67 12.17 -20.16
N PRO A 82 0.77 13.45 -20.55
CA PRO A 82 1.94 14.10 -21.17
C PRO A 82 3.04 14.39 -20.14
N ASN A 83 4.31 14.27 -20.56
CA ASN A 83 5.46 14.74 -19.79
C ASN A 83 6.41 15.51 -20.72
N HIS A 84 6.70 16.77 -20.41
CA HIS A 84 7.48 17.65 -21.28
C HIS A 84 8.95 17.23 -21.47
N GLN A 85 9.48 16.35 -20.60
CA GLN A 85 10.82 15.76 -20.71
C GLN A 85 10.80 14.30 -21.15
N GLY A 86 9.62 13.75 -21.49
CA GLY A 86 9.47 12.35 -21.86
C GLY A 86 9.67 11.37 -20.69
N ASN A 87 9.59 11.83 -19.44
CA ASN A 87 9.62 10.98 -18.26
C ASN A 87 8.22 10.43 -17.98
N TYR A 88 7.81 9.41 -18.74
CA TYR A 88 6.47 8.83 -18.64
C TYR A 88 6.32 7.91 -17.43
N CYS A 89 5.14 7.97 -16.84
CA CYS A 89 4.82 7.34 -15.57
C CYS A 89 3.54 6.51 -15.71
N HIS A 90 3.36 5.56 -14.79
CA HIS A 90 2.07 4.90 -14.65
C HIS A 90 1.16 5.70 -13.71
N ALA A 91 -0.14 5.42 -13.75
CA ALA A 91 -1.16 6.05 -12.92
C ALA A 91 -2.29 5.04 -12.61
N PRO A 92 -3.03 5.20 -11.49
CA PRO A 92 -4.19 4.36 -11.16
C PRO A 92 -5.25 4.31 -12.26
N PHE A 93 -5.35 5.40 -13.01
CA PHE A 93 -6.21 5.49 -14.16
C PHE A 93 -5.40 5.93 -15.37
N LEU A 94 -5.58 5.22 -16.48
CA LEU A 94 -5.14 5.65 -17.80
C LEU A 94 -6.37 6.04 -18.61
N TYR A 95 -6.22 6.98 -19.54
CA TYR A 95 -7.30 7.40 -20.43
C TYR A 95 -6.90 7.13 -21.88
N ASP A 96 -7.66 6.28 -22.58
CA ASP A 96 -7.51 6.08 -24.02
C ASP A 96 -8.10 7.30 -24.73
N THR A 97 -7.23 8.21 -25.14
CA THR A 97 -7.62 9.47 -25.77
C THR A 97 -8.28 9.28 -27.14
N LYS A 98 -8.05 8.14 -27.79
CA LYS A 98 -8.62 7.83 -29.13
C LYS A 98 -10.02 7.28 -29.03
N LYS A 99 -10.29 6.43 -28.04
CA LYS A 99 -11.61 5.84 -27.79
C LYS A 99 -12.46 6.68 -26.85
N GLY A 100 -11.83 7.55 -26.06
CA GLY A 100 -12.48 8.33 -25.01
C GLY A 100 -12.83 7.50 -23.77
N GLU A 101 -12.05 6.45 -23.47
CA GLU A 101 -12.34 5.46 -22.45
C GLU A 101 -11.40 5.60 -21.24
N LEU A 102 -11.97 5.59 -20.03
CA LEU A 102 -11.19 5.48 -18.79
C LEU A 102 -10.82 4.01 -18.56
N MET A 103 -9.55 3.77 -18.28
CA MET A 103 -8.98 2.45 -18.03
C MET A 103 -8.45 2.39 -16.59
N PRO A 104 -9.27 1.92 -15.62
CA PRO A 104 -8.77 1.61 -14.28
C PRO A 104 -7.66 0.56 -14.35
N GLN A 105 -6.62 0.75 -13.55
CA GLN A 105 -5.44 -0.11 -13.54
C GLN A 105 -5.41 -0.93 -12.24
N LYS A 106 -4.63 -2.01 -12.20
CA LYS A 106 -4.51 -2.84 -10.98
C LYS A 106 -4.03 -2.03 -9.76
N THR A 107 -3.17 -1.03 -9.96
CA THR A 107 -2.74 -0.11 -8.89
C THR A 107 -3.91 0.61 -8.22
N GLN A 108 -4.97 0.92 -8.96
CA GLN A 108 -6.21 1.48 -8.40
C GLN A 108 -6.91 0.49 -7.47
N GLU A 109 -6.97 -0.79 -7.84
CA GLU A 109 -7.55 -1.84 -7.00
C GLU A 109 -6.77 -2.00 -5.69
N GLU A 110 -5.42 -1.96 -5.76
CA GLU A 110 -4.59 -2.00 -4.56
C GLU A 110 -4.81 -0.77 -3.67
N PHE A 111 -4.79 0.43 -4.24
CA PHE A 111 -5.09 1.66 -3.50
C PHE A 111 -6.48 1.64 -2.88
N TYR A 112 -7.45 1.00 -3.53
CA TYR A 112 -8.77 0.81 -2.96
C TYR A 112 -8.73 -0.10 -1.72
N GLN A 113 -7.95 -1.19 -1.71
CA GLN A 113 -7.79 -2.03 -0.52
C GLN A 113 -7.31 -1.22 0.71
N PHE A 114 -6.37 -0.30 0.53
CA PHE A 114 -5.93 0.56 1.63
C PHE A 114 -6.98 1.63 2.00
N SER A 115 -7.40 2.43 1.03
CA SER A 115 -8.23 3.62 1.27
C SER A 115 -9.68 3.31 1.65
N HIS A 116 -10.22 2.17 1.21
CA HIS A 116 -11.57 1.75 1.56
C HIS A 116 -11.64 1.18 2.98
N TYR A 117 -10.69 0.31 3.33
CA TYR A 117 -10.71 -0.41 4.61
C TYR A 117 -10.00 0.32 5.74
N ILE A 118 -9.19 1.33 5.47
CA ILE A 118 -8.51 2.14 6.50
C ILE A 118 -9.02 3.57 6.43
N LYS A 119 -9.86 3.94 7.40
CA LYS A 119 -10.57 5.22 7.42
C LYS A 119 -9.70 6.36 7.99
N PRO A 120 -9.96 7.63 7.63
CA PRO A 120 -9.31 8.76 8.29
C PRO A 120 -9.52 8.72 9.81
N GLY A 121 -8.42 8.86 10.57
CA GLY A 121 -8.44 8.79 12.04
C GLY A 121 -8.25 7.39 12.63
N SER A 122 -8.20 6.35 11.80
CA SER A 122 -7.87 5.00 12.24
C SER A 122 -6.50 4.90 12.87
N LYS A 123 -6.37 4.05 13.88
CA LYS A 123 -5.13 3.88 14.65
C LYS A 123 -4.52 2.53 14.32
N ARG A 124 -3.23 2.52 13.94
CA ARG A 124 -2.49 1.27 13.77
C ARG A 124 -2.45 0.53 15.11
N ILE A 125 -2.77 -0.77 15.09
CA ILE A 125 -2.63 -1.66 16.24
C ILE A 125 -1.45 -2.61 16.03
N ALA A 126 -0.93 -3.16 17.12
CA ALA A 126 0.22 -4.05 17.07
C ALA A 126 -0.15 -5.36 16.35
N VAL A 127 0.74 -5.80 15.45
CA VAL A 127 0.66 -7.09 14.76
C VAL A 127 2.00 -7.80 14.91
N THR A 128 1.96 -9.11 15.04
CA THR A 128 3.15 -9.98 14.99
C THR A 128 2.91 -11.08 13.98
N LYS A 129 3.93 -11.40 13.19
CA LYS A 129 3.90 -12.47 12.19
C LYS A 129 5.00 -13.49 12.47
N TYR A 130 4.78 -14.73 12.05
CA TYR A 130 5.77 -15.81 12.16
C TYR A 130 6.48 -16.12 10.83
N SER A 131 6.01 -15.54 9.72
CA SER A 131 6.46 -15.84 8.37
C SER A 131 6.78 -14.55 7.62
N GLU A 132 7.93 -14.51 6.97
CA GLU A 132 8.33 -13.39 6.09
C GLU A 132 7.63 -13.42 4.72
N GLN A 133 6.91 -14.50 4.41
CA GLN A 133 6.15 -14.62 3.16
C GLN A 133 4.91 -13.72 3.12
N ILE A 134 4.49 -13.21 4.28
CA ILE A 134 3.31 -12.36 4.42
C ILE A 134 3.75 -11.02 5.00
N ASP A 135 3.31 -9.94 4.37
CA ASP A 135 3.30 -8.63 5.03
C ASP A 135 1.92 -8.35 5.57
N VAL A 136 1.88 -7.70 6.73
CA VAL A 136 0.63 -7.47 7.47
C VAL A 136 0.65 -6.11 8.14
N THR A 137 -0.48 -5.44 8.10
CA THR A 137 -0.76 -4.29 8.97
C THR A 137 -2.20 -4.37 9.46
N ALA A 138 -2.48 -3.81 10.63
CA ALA A 138 -3.82 -3.78 11.17
C ALA A 138 -4.15 -2.42 11.78
N TYR A 139 -5.39 -1.99 11.58
CA TYR A 139 -5.88 -0.69 11.98
C TYR A 139 -7.23 -0.84 12.68
N GLN A 140 -7.37 -0.15 13.80
CA GLN A 140 -8.63 0.03 14.50
C GLN A 140 -9.37 1.22 13.87
N ASN A 141 -10.54 0.94 13.31
CA ASN A 141 -11.48 1.89 12.71
C ASN A 141 -12.60 2.20 13.72
N GLY A 142 -12.50 3.30 14.46
CA GLY A 142 -13.46 3.60 15.53
C GLY A 142 -13.38 2.56 16.67
N GLU A 143 -14.50 2.21 17.31
CA GLU A 143 -14.51 1.28 18.45
C GLU A 143 -14.78 -0.18 18.04
N ASP A 144 -15.47 -0.43 16.92
CA ASP A 144 -16.08 -1.74 16.66
C ASP A 144 -15.53 -2.48 15.43
N GLU A 145 -14.54 -1.92 14.73
CA GLU A 145 -14.05 -2.48 13.47
C GLU A 145 -12.52 -2.50 13.43
N ILE A 146 -11.95 -3.66 13.12
CA ILE A 146 -10.51 -3.83 12.85
C ILE A 146 -10.35 -4.24 11.39
N ALA A 147 -9.57 -3.47 10.64
CA ALA A 147 -9.11 -3.84 9.31
C ALA A 147 -7.72 -4.45 9.39
N VAL A 148 -7.55 -5.64 8.81
CA VAL A 148 -6.27 -6.35 8.69
C VAL A 148 -5.96 -6.50 7.21
N LEU A 149 -4.85 -5.92 6.75
CA LEU A 149 -4.37 -6.09 5.38
C LEU A 149 -3.23 -7.09 5.36
N LEU A 150 -3.31 -8.06 4.46
CA LEU A 150 -2.40 -9.19 4.33
C LEU A 150 -1.94 -9.29 2.87
N LEU A 151 -0.64 -9.10 2.63
CA LEU A 151 -0.02 -9.32 1.33
C LEU A 151 0.70 -10.67 1.32
N ASN A 152 0.28 -11.60 0.48
CA ASN A 152 1.05 -12.82 0.22
C ASN A 152 2.10 -12.54 -0.86
N LYS A 153 3.37 -12.50 -0.47
CA LYS A 153 4.50 -12.29 -1.40
C LYS A 153 4.93 -13.56 -2.15
N SER A 154 4.43 -14.73 -1.75
CA SER A 154 4.82 -16.01 -2.33
C SER A 154 4.06 -16.30 -3.64
N GLU A 155 4.56 -17.30 -4.38
CA GLU A 155 3.91 -17.87 -5.56
C GLU A 155 2.88 -18.97 -5.20
N GLN A 156 2.61 -19.19 -3.91
CA GLN A 156 1.79 -20.29 -3.43
C GLN A 156 0.57 -19.79 -2.67
N LEU A 157 -0.50 -20.58 -2.71
CA LEU A 157 -1.64 -20.42 -1.80
C LEU A 157 -1.17 -20.71 -0.37
N LEU A 158 -1.36 -19.77 0.55
CA LEU A 158 -0.94 -19.92 1.94
C LEU A 158 -2.16 -20.07 2.88
N PRO A 159 -2.20 -21.10 3.74
CA PRO A 159 -3.12 -21.11 4.87
C PRO A 159 -2.66 -20.11 5.93
N VAL A 160 -3.55 -19.22 6.36
CA VAL A 160 -3.26 -18.15 7.33
C VAL A 160 -4.27 -18.21 8.47
N ASN A 161 -3.74 -18.15 9.70
CA ASN A 161 -4.52 -18.10 10.93
C ASN A 161 -4.35 -16.73 11.58
N ILE A 162 -5.41 -15.92 11.60
CA ILE A 162 -5.48 -14.66 12.32
C ILE A 162 -5.90 -14.98 13.76
N ARG A 163 -5.08 -14.59 14.75
CA ARG A 163 -5.35 -14.83 16.16
C ARG A 163 -5.57 -13.52 16.89
N MET A 164 -6.70 -13.39 17.58
CA MET A 164 -7.03 -12.20 18.35
C MET A 164 -7.84 -12.60 19.59
N GLN A 165 -7.40 -12.15 20.78
CA GLN A 165 -8.11 -12.36 22.05
C GLN A 165 -8.51 -13.83 22.36
N GLY A 166 -7.72 -14.80 21.90
CA GLY A 166 -7.99 -16.23 22.10
C GLY A 166 -8.79 -16.89 20.97
N GLU A 167 -9.40 -16.10 20.10
CA GLU A 167 -10.11 -16.57 18.91
C GLU A 167 -9.17 -16.75 17.73
N ILE A 168 -9.57 -17.61 16.78
CA ILE A 168 -8.82 -17.92 15.56
C ILE A 168 -9.75 -17.83 14.36
N GLY A 169 -9.39 -16.98 13.40
CA GLY A 169 -9.97 -16.96 12.05
C GLY A 169 -9.01 -17.57 11.05
N GLU A 170 -9.49 -18.46 10.18
CA GLU A 170 -8.69 -19.13 9.16
C GLU A 170 -9.05 -18.60 7.78
N LEU A 171 -8.06 -18.38 6.92
CA LEU A 171 -8.27 -18.10 5.51
C LEU A 171 -7.21 -18.77 4.64
N LEU A 172 -7.55 -18.98 3.38
CA LEU A 172 -6.60 -19.33 2.34
C LEU A 172 -6.27 -18.04 1.57
N LEU A 173 -5.01 -17.61 1.64
CA LEU A 173 -4.53 -16.38 1.01
C LEU A 173 -3.85 -16.71 -0.33
N PRO A 174 -4.46 -16.37 -1.48
CA PRO A 174 -3.89 -16.71 -2.78
C PRO A 174 -2.51 -16.08 -3.00
N ALA A 175 -1.73 -16.67 -3.90
CA ALA A 175 -0.42 -16.16 -4.29
C ALA A 175 -0.52 -14.71 -4.77
N LYS A 176 0.50 -13.89 -4.46
CA LYS A 176 0.62 -12.50 -4.94
C LYS A 176 -0.58 -11.59 -4.68
N THR A 177 -1.38 -11.89 -3.67
CA THR A 177 -2.63 -11.18 -3.41
C THR A 177 -2.52 -10.32 -2.17
N LEU A 178 -2.99 -9.07 -2.27
CA LEU A 178 -3.37 -8.26 -1.13
C LEU A 178 -4.83 -8.57 -0.77
N ALA A 179 -5.07 -8.97 0.48
CA ALA A 179 -6.39 -9.17 1.02
C ALA A 179 -6.64 -8.21 2.20
N ALA A 180 -7.84 -7.65 2.25
CA ALA A 180 -8.34 -6.96 3.43
C ALA A 180 -9.36 -7.86 4.16
N CYS A 181 -9.12 -8.09 5.45
CA CYS A 181 -10.04 -8.79 6.35
C CYS A 181 -10.59 -7.79 7.36
N VAL A 182 -11.92 -7.74 7.49
CA VAL A 182 -12.59 -6.89 8.48
C VAL A 182 -13.09 -7.78 9.61
N ILE A 183 -12.73 -7.43 10.83
CA ILE A 183 -13.21 -8.07 12.06
C ILE A 183 -14.10 -7.06 12.77
N THR A 184 -15.37 -7.40 12.96
CA THR A 184 -16.34 -6.59 13.69
C THR A 184 -16.67 -7.22 15.03
N ALA A 185 -17.01 -6.39 16.01
CA ALA A 185 -17.60 -6.83 17.28
C ALA A 185 -19.00 -7.45 17.10
#